data_AF-A0A7K3T0T2-F1
#
_entry.id   AF-A0A7K3T0T2-F1
#
_cell.length_a   1.000
_cell.length_b   1.000
_cell.length_c   1.000
_cell.angle_alpha   90.00
_cell.angle_beta   90.00
_cell.angle_gamma   90.00
#
_symmetry.space_group_name_H-M   'P 1'
#
loop_
_entity.id
_entity.type
_entity.pdbx_description
1 polymer ?
#
loop_
_entity_poly.entity_id
_entity_poly.type
_entity_poly.pdbx_seq_one_letter_code
_entity_poly.pdbx_strand_id
1 'polypeptide(L)'
;MAATAKKFGHIPPAVARMATSPETLNGFLKLNAIFETTTLTALEREVLVMTVATRNGCHVCVAMHTASLSGLSAPPDLIAALRAQAPLPSARLEALRRFTLTVMDTTGDVPPSSLAEFVEAGFTPRNALEVVLGIGTYTVSTYANRLIQAPLDEAFAGHAWDPETVGAAR
;
A
#
# COMPACT_ATOMS: atom_id res chain seq x y z
N MET A 1 -19.77 -1.44 4.28
CA MET A 1 -19.85 -2.20 5.55
C MET A 1 -20.02 -3.69 5.32
N ALA A 2 -21.11 -4.17 4.70
CA ALA A 2 -21.37 -5.62 4.52
C ALA A 2 -20.27 -6.38 3.74
N ALA A 3 -19.74 -5.81 2.66
CA ALA A 3 -18.64 -6.43 1.90
C ALA A 3 -17.34 -6.52 2.71
N THR A 4 -17.06 -5.52 3.56
CA THR A 4 -15.89 -5.51 4.43
C THR A 4 -16.01 -6.54 5.55
N ALA A 5 -17.17 -6.60 6.20
CA ALA A 5 -17.47 -7.63 7.20
C ALA A 5 -17.38 -9.05 6.61
N LYS A 6 -17.82 -9.24 5.36
CA LYS A 6 -17.69 -10.53 4.67
C LYS A 6 -16.23 -10.91 4.37
N LYS A 7 -15.35 -9.93 4.10
CA LYS A 7 -13.93 -10.18 3.81
C LYS A 7 -13.12 -10.51 5.08
N PHE A 8 -13.42 -9.85 6.20
CA PHE A 8 -12.62 -9.97 7.43
C PHE A 8 -13.31 -10.74 8.57
N GLY A 9 -14.58 -11.15 8.42
CA GLY A 9 -15.37 -11.76 9.51
C GLY A 9 -15.92 -10.76 10.52
N HIS A 10 -15.27 -9.59 10.65
CA HIS A 10 -15.72 -8.42 11.40
C HIS A 10 -15.34 -7.14 10.64
N ILE A 11 -15.67 -5.96 11.18
CA ILE A 11 -15.27 -4.68 10.60
C ILE A 11 -14.02 -4.22 11.35
N PRO A 12 -12.84 -4.16 10.70
CA PRO A 12 -11.63 -3.71 11.38
C PRO A 12 -11.81 -2.30 11.93
N PRO A 13 -11.29 -1.97 13.13
CA PRO A 13 -11.43 -0.65 13.73
C PRO A 13 -11.02 0.51 12.82
N ALA A 14 -9.99 0.30 11.99
CA ALA A 14 -9.55 1.22 10.94
C ALA A 14 -10.70 1.59 9.96
N VAL A 15 -11.43 0.59 9.48
CA VAL A 15 -12.59 0.78 8.59
C VAL A 15 -13.79 1.33 9.36
N ALA A 16 -14.02 0.86 10.59
CA ALA A 16 -15.16 1.28 11.41
C ALA A 16 -15.11 2.78 11.72
N ARG A 17 -13.93 3.32 12.04
CA ARG A 17 -13.77 4.75 12.32
C ARG A 17 -13.85 5.61 11.05
N MET A 18 -13.38 5.12 9.91
CA MET A 18 -13.61 5.79 8.62
C MET A 18 -15.10 5.94 8.29
N ALA A 19 -15.97 5.08 8.82
CA ALA A 19 -17.42 5.18 8.60
C ALA A 19 -18.07 6.45 9.21
N THR A 20 -17.33 7.23 10.01
CA THR A 20 -17.74 8.58 10.44
C THR A 20 -17.93 9.54 9.25
N SER A 21 -17.23 9.32 8.13
CA SER A 21 -17.55 9.91 6.82
C SER A 21 -17.88 8.79 5.82
N PRO A 22 -19.17 8.50 5.61
CA PRO A 22 -19.61 7.53 4.60
C PRO A 22 -19.07 7.82 3.20
N GLU A 23 -18.90 9.10 2.85
CA GLU A 23 -18.36 9.55 1.56
C GLU A 23 -16.92 9.09 1.39
N THR A 24 -16.07 9.32 2.41
CA THR A 24 -14.67 8.91 2.41
C THR A 24 -14.55 7.39 2.33
N LEU A 25 -15.32 6.67 3.17
CA LEU A 25 -15.31 5.21 3.17
C LEU A 25 -15.77 4.64 1.82
N ASN A 26 -16.88 5.14 1.27
CA ASN A 26 -17.39 4.66 -0.01
C ASN A 26 -16.45 4.99 -1.17
N GLY A 27 -15.82 6.16 -1.15
CA GLY A 27 -14.79 6.55 -2.12
C GLY A 27 -13.61 5.60 -2.09
N PHE A 28 -13.04 5.35 -0.90
CA PHE A 28 -11.95 4.40 -0.72
C PHE A 28 -12.33 2.99 -1.20
N LEU A 29 -13.49 2.46 -0.78
CA LEU A 29 -13.91 1.11 -1.15
C LEU A 29 -14.10 0.95 -2.66
N LYS A 30 -14.64 1.97 -3.35
CA LYS A 30 -14.77 1.96 -4.82
C LYS A 30 -13.41 2.00 -5.50
N LEU A 31 -12.52 2.90 -5.08
CA LEU A 31 -11.16 3.00 -5.63
C LEU A 31 -10.37 1.71 -5.41
N ASN A 32 -10.45 1.14 -4.20
CA ASN A 32 -9.85 -0.15 -3.88
C ASN A 32 -10.38 -1.25 -4.79
N ALA A 33 -11.71 -1.40 -4.94
CA ALA A 33 -12.29 -2.41 -5.82
C ALA A 33 -11.83 -2.26 -7.28
N ILE A 34 -11.68 -1.04 -7.79
CA ILE A 34 -11.15 -0.78 -9.13
C ILE A 34 -9.66 -1.16 -9.18
N PHE A 35 -8.86 -0.75 -8.19
CA PHE A 35 -7.44 -1.08 -8.12
C PHE A 35 -7.19 -2.59 -8.09
N GLU A 36 -8.06 -3.37 -7.44
CA GLU A 36 -8.00 -4.84 -7.43
C GLU A 36 -8.17 -5.48 -8.82
N THR A 37 -8.73 -4.76 -9.79
CA THR A 37 -8.95 -5.22 -11.18
C THR A 37 -7.89 -4.75 -12.18
N THR A 38 -6.84 -4.07 -11.71
CA THR A 38 -5.71 -3.62 -12.53
C THR A 38 -4.89 -4.80 -13.06
N THR A 39 -4.00 -4.54 -14.04
CA THR A 39 -3.15 -5.61 -14.60
C THR A 39 -1.91 -5.91 -13.76
N LEU A 40 -1.67 -5.14 -12.69
CA LEU A 40 -0.70 -5.51 -11.65
C LEU A 40 -1.15 -6.79 -10.95
N THR A 41 -0.23 -7.74 -10.79
CA THR A 41 -0.47 -8.96 -10.01
C THR A 41 -0.80 -8.63 -8.56
N ALA A 42 -1.44 -9.57 -7.84
CA ALA A 42 -1.76 -9.37 -6.43
C ALA A 42 -0.51 -9.03 -5.58
N LEU A 43 0.62 -9.67 -5.85
CA LEU A 43 1.88 -9.38 -5.17
C LEU A 43 2.43 -7.98 -5.50
N GLU A 44 2.41 -7.57 -6.78
CA GLU A 44 2.82 -6.22 -7.19
C GLU A 44 1.94 -5.13 -6.57
N ARG A 45 0.62 -5.37 -6.50
CA ARG A 45 -0.31 -4.46 -5.82
C ARG A 45 0.07 -4.32 -4.36
N GLU A 46 0.30 -5.41 -3.63
CA GLU A 46 0.71 -5.34 -2.22
C GLU A 46 2.09 -4.67 -2.02
N VAL A 47 3.04 -4.84 -2.96
CA VAL A 47 4.31 -4.08 -2.93
C VAL A 47 4.07 -2.59 -3.04
N LEU A 48 3.24 -2.13 -3.98
CA LEU A 48 2.87 -0.72 -4.11
C LEU A 48 2.24 -0.22 -2.82
N VAL A 49 1.26 -0.96 -2.30
CA VAL A 49 0.52 -0.58 -1.08
C VAL A 49 1.45 -0.45 0.12
N MET A 50 2.32 -1.43 0.34
CA MET A 50 3.30 -1.40 1.41
C MET A 50 4.26 -0.22 1.25
N THR A 51 4.66 0.12 0.03
CA THR A 51 5.51 1.29 -0.27
C THR A 51 4.83 2.59 0.15
N VAL A 52 3.55 2.78 -0.21
CA VAL A 52 2.77 3.96 0.21
C VAL A 52 2.56 3.97 1.73
N ALA A 53 2.25 2.82 2.33
CA ALA A 53 1.93 2.69 3.75
C ALA A 53 3.14 2.97 4.65
N THR A 54 4.32 2.45 4.31
CA THR A 54 5.56 2.69 5.07
C THR A 54 6.05 4.12 4.88
N ARG A 55 6.05 4.66 3.65
CA ARG A 55 6.38 6.08 3.38
C ARG A 55 5.48 7.03 4.16
N ASN A 56 4.17 6.77 4.17
CA ASN A 56 3.22 7.63 4.90
C ASN A 56 3.23 7.35 6.41
N GLY A 57 3.92 6.31 6.90
CA GLY A 57 3.98 5.95 8.31
C GLY A 57 2.66 5.41 8.88
N CYS A 58 1.82 4.74 8.08
CA CYS A 58 0.54 4.20 8.55
C CYS A 58 0.72 2.83 9.22
N HIS A 59 0.89 2.79 10.55
CA HIS A 59 1.14 1.55 11.28
C HIS A 59 0.07 0.45 11.08
N VAL A 60 -1.22 0.80 11.13
CA VAL A 60 -2.29 -0.17 10.88
C VAL A 60 -2.28 -0.70 9.45
N CYS A 61 -1.98 0.17 8.47
CA CYS A 61 -1.91 -0.23 7.07
C CYS A 61 -0.75 -1.21 6.86
N VAL A 62 0.44 -0.90 7.43
CA VAL A 62 1.61 -1.79 7.34
C VAL A 62 1.32 -3.15 7.98
N ALA A 63 0.67 -3.20 9.14
CA ALA A 63 0.31 -4.46 9.78
C ALA A 63 -0.70 -5.28 8.95
N MET A 64 -1.77 -4.65 8.46
CA MET A 64 -2.80 -5.30 7.63
C MET A 64 -2.21 -5.85 6.33
N HIS A 65 -1.37 -5.07 5.64
CA HIS A 65 -0.79 -5.48 4.37
C HIS A 65 0.40 -6.44 4.54
N THR A 66 1.04 -6.48 5.72
CA THR A 66 1.95 -7.59 6.09
C THR A 66 1.18 -8.92 6.16
N ALA A 67 -0.04 -8.92 6.73
CA ALA A 67 -0.90 -10.11 6.74
C ALA A 67 -1.32 -10.52 5.32
N SER A 68 -1.71 -9.55 4.48
CA SER A 68 -2.03 -9.80 3.06
C SER A 68 -0.87 -10.45 2.30
N LEU A 69 0.34 -9.90 2.42
CA LEU A 69 1.55 -10.47 1.81
C LEU A 69 1.84 -11.89 2.31
N SER A 70 1.68 -12.13 3.61
CA SER A 70 1.84 -13.47 4.19
C SER A 70 0.81 -14.45 3.62
N GLY A 71 -0.44 -14.01 3.44
CA GLY A 71 -1.50 -14.80 2.80
C GLY A 71 -1.25 -15.10 1.31
N LEU A 72 -0.50 -14.22 0.62
CA LEU A 72 -0.01 -14.46 -0.75
C LEU A 72 1.24 -15.35 -0.80
N SER A 73 1.70 -15.87 0.34
CA SER A 73 2.97 -16.61 0.45
C SER A 73 4.18 -15.81 -0.06
N ALA A 74 4.17 -14.49 0.15
CA ALA A 74 5.31 -13.65 -0.19
C ALA A 74 6.56 -14.07 0.62
N PRO A 75 7.76 -14.05 0.03
CA PRO A 75 8.98 -14.39 0.73
C PRO A 75 9.19 -13.55 2.00
N PRO A 76 9.64 -14.14 3.13
CA PRO A 76 9.85 -13.39 4.37
C PRO A 76 10.85 -12.23 4.25
N ASP A 77 11.88 -12.39 3.42
CA ASP A 77 12.88 -11.36 3.13
C ASP A 77 12.30 -10.17 2.35
N LEU A 78 11.37 -10.42 1.42
CA LEU A 78 10.60 -9.38 0.75
C LEU A 78 9.74 -8.59 1.74
N ILE A 79 9.01 -9.27 2.63
CA ILE A 79 8.19 -8.63 3.66
C ILE A 79 9.05 -7.79 4.61
N ALA A 80 10.19 -8.33 5.05
CA ALA A 80 11.13 -7.62 5.91
C ALA A 80 11.68 -6.37 5.23
N ALA A 81 12.11 -6.47 3.96
CA ALA A 81 12.63 -5.35 3.19
C ALA A 81 11.58 -4.24 3.00
N LEU A 82 10.34 -4.59 2.66
CA LEU A 82 9.24 -3.64 2.53
C LEU A 82 8.98 -2.90 3.85
N ARG A 83 8.90 -3.63 4.96
CA ARG A 83 8.67 -3.06 6.31
C ARG A 83 9.81 -2.17 6.77
N ALA A 84 11.04 -2.45 6.33
CA ALA A 84 12.24 -1.68 6.62
C ALA A 84 12.53 -0.57 5.59
N GLN A 85 11.66 -0.39 4.57
CA GLN A 85 11.88 0.54 3.45
C GLN A 85 13.22 0.31 2.70
N ALA A 86 13.72 -0.93 2.73
CA ALA A 86 14.97 -1.33 2.11
C ALA A 86 14.77 -1.78 0.65
N PRO A 87 15.85 -1.85 -0.15
CA PRO A 87 15.80 -2.45 -1.49
C PRO A 87 15.24 -3.88 -1.46
N LEU A 88 14.40 -4.21 -2.44
CA LEU A 88 13.75 -5.52 -2.52
C LEU A 88 14.63 -6.55 -3.25
N PRO A 89 14.56 -7.85 -2.88
CA PRO A 89 15.38 -8.89 -3.48
C PRO A 89 15.02 -9.19 -4.95
N SER A 90 13.81 -8.83 -5.39
CA SER A 90 13.37 -8.97 -6.79
C SER A 90 13.57 -7.67 -7.55
N ALA A 91 14.37 -7.70 -8.63
CA ALA A 91 14.63 -6.53 -9.47
C ALA A 91 13.34 -5.91 -10.04
N ARG A 92 12.36 -6.75 -10.41
CA ARG A 92 11.06 -6.29 -10.92
C ARG A 92 10.23 -5.60 -9.83
N LEU A 93 10.15 -6.19 -8.64
CA LEU A 93 9.40 -5.58 -7.54
C LEU A 93 10.11 -4.31 -7.02
N GLU A 94 11.43 -4.28 -7.04
CA GLU A 94 12.21 -3.09 -6.70
C GLU A 94 11.98 -1.96 -7.70
N ALA A 95 11.89 -2.25 -9.00
CA ALA A 95 11.53 -1.26 -10.01
C ALA A 95 10.13 -0.65 -9.74
N LEU A 96 9.15 -1.47 -9.33
CA LEU A 96 7.83 -1.00 -8.92
C LEU A 96 7.88 -0.13 -7.67
N ARG A 97 8.62 -0.56 -6.63
CA ARG A 97 8.80 0.21 -5.40
C ARG A 97 9.44 1.57 -5.69
N ARG A 98 10.56 1.59 -6.43
CA ARG A 98 11.27 2.81 -6.81
C ARG A 98 10.39 3.74 -7.65
N PHE A 99 9.71 3.22 -8.67
CA PHE A 99 8.82 4.03 -9.50
C PHE A 99 7.66 4.63 -8.69
N THR A 100 7.07 3.85 -7.76
CA THR A 100 6.04 4.35 -6.84
C THR A 100 6.57 5.52 -5.99
N LEU A 101 7.77 5.38 -5.41
CA LEU A 101 8.42 6.46 -4.66
C LEU A 101 8.67 7.70 -5.54
N THR A 102 9.24 7.52 -6.73
CA THR A 102 9.48 8.62 -7.69
C THR A 102 8.21 9.39 -7.98
N VAL A 103 7.09 8.71 -8.30
CA VAL A 103 5.80 9.38 -8.55
C VAL A 103 5.36 10.21 -7.34
N MET A 104 5.52 9.68 -6.12
CA MET A 104 5.12 10.39 -4.90
C MET A 104 6.05 11.56 -4.55
N ASP A 105 7.34 11.44 -4.83
CA ASP A 105 8.37 12.45 -4.50
C ASP A 105 8.38 13.61 -5.50
N THR A 106 8.03 13.34 -6.78
CA THR A 106 7.92 14.39 -7.80
C THR A 106 6.49 14.92 -7.97
N THR A 107 5.56 14.50 -7.11
CA THR A 107 4.13 14.88 -7.23
C THR A 107 3.56 14.57 -8.64
N GLY A 108 4.00 13.46 -9.23
CA GLY A 108 3.60 13.02 -10.56
C GLY A 108 4.41 13.60 -11.73
N ASP A 109 5.31 14.58 -11.50
CA ASP A 109 6.23 15.09 -12.52
C ASP A 109 7.42 14.13 -12.71
N VAL A 110 7.12 12.91 -13.17
CA VAL A 110 8.10 11.82 -13.27
C VAL A 110 9.09 12.09 -14.41
N PRO A 111 10.42 12.03 -14.15
CA PRO A 111 11.42 12.16 -15.20
C PRO A 111 11.23 11.10 -16.29
N PRO A 112 11.43 11.43 -17.58
CA PRO A 112 11.32 10.45 -18.67
C PRO A 112 12.21 9.21 -18.50
N SER A 113 13.39 9.38 -17.89
CA SER A 113 14.30 8.28 -17.57
C SER A 113 13.70 7.29 -16.57
N SER A 114 13.00 7.76 -15.53
CA SER A 114 12.36 6.90 -14.55
C SER A 114 11.20 6.10 -15.15
N LEU A 115 10.44 6.68 -16.07
CA LEU A 115 9.42 5.95 -16.82
C LEU A 115 10.04 4.90 -17.75
N ALA A 116 11.15 5.24 -18.41
CA ALA A 116 11.88 4.30 -19.26
C ALA A 116 12.41 3.10 -18.44
N GLU A 117 13.09 3.34 -17.31
CA GLU A 117 13.57 2.29 -16.40
C GLU A 117 12.44 1.36 -15.93
N PHE A 118 11.27 1.93 -15.62
CA PHE A 118 10.10 1.15 -15.21
C PHE A 118 9.59 0.23 -16.34
N VAL A 119 9.55 0.73 -17.58
CA VAL A 119 9.16 -0.07 -18.75
C VAL A 119 10.21 -1.14 -19.09
N GLU A 120 11.50 -0.83 -18.96
CA GLU A 120 12.60 -1.78 -19.16
C GLU A 120 12.57 -2.93 -18.14
N ALA A 121 12.07 -2.69 -16.92
CA ALA A 121 11.79 -3.74 -15.94
C ALA A 121 10.58 -4.64 -16.29
N GLY A 122 9.99 -4.44 -17.47
CA GLY A 122 8.89 -5.22 -18.04
C GLY A 122 7.51 -4.75 -17.61
N PHE A 123 7.37 -3.52 -17.10
CA PHE A 123 6.06 -2.89 -16.90
C PHE A 123 5.62 -2.15 -18.16
N THR A 124 4.36 -1.73 -18.17
CA THR A 124 3.77 -1.01 -19.31
C THR A 124 3.38 0.42 -18.91
N PRO A 125 3.16 1.32 -19.89
CA PRO A 125 2.57 2.64 -19.62
C PRO A 125 1.21 2.55 -18.90
N ARG A 126 0.44 1.48 -19.15
CA ARG A 126 -0.78 1.18 -18.39
C ARG A 126 -0.48 0.94 -16.92
N ASN A 127 0.53 0.11 -16.60
CA ASN A 127 0.92 -0.12 -15.21
C ASN A 127 1.37 1.18 -14.53
N ALA A 128 2.03 2.10 -15.24
CA ALA A 128 2.40 3.39 -14.68
C ALA A 128 1.18 4.21 -14.21
N LEU A 129 0.09 4.20 -14.98
CA LEU A 129 -1.18 4.82 -14.56
C LEU A 129 -1.87 4.04 -13.43
N GLU A 130 -1.73 2.71 -13.40
CA GLU A 130 -2.23 1.89 -12.29
C GLU A 130 -1.46 2.16 -10.99
N VAL A 131 -0.17 2.55 -11.09
CA VAL A 131 0.60 3.04 -9.94
C VAL A 131 -0.02 4.32 -9.37
N VAL A 132 -0.40 5.28 -10.23
CA VAL A 132 -1.10 6.51 -9.81
C VAL A 132 -2.43 6.19 -9.12
N LEU A 133 -3.22 5.26 -9.68
CA LEU A 133 -4.46 4.80 -9.05
C LEU A 133 -4.21 4.18 -7.67
N GLY A 134 -3.18 3.35 -7.55
CA GLY A 134 -2.78 2.74 -6.28
C GLY A 134 -2.37 3.78 -5.23
N ILE A 135 -1.53 4.75 -5.62
CA ILE A 135 -1.10 5.85 -4.76
C ILE A 135 -2.31 6.64 -4.27
N GLY A 136 -3.22 7.04 -5.15
CA GLY A 136 -4.43 7.78 -4.77
C GLY A 136 -5.31 6.99 -3.79
N THR A 137 -5.57 5.72 -4.12
CA THR A 137 -6.37 4.80 -3.30
C THR A 137 -5.81 4.68 -1.87
N TYR A 138 -4.51 4.43 -1.76
CA TYR A 138 -3.88 4.18 -0.47
C TYR A 138 -3.43 5.46 0.25
N THR A 139 -3.36 6.60 -0.43
CA THR A 139 -3.28 7.91 0.23
C THR A 139 -4.55 8.17 1.04
N VAL A 140 -5.74 7.94 0.47
CA VAL A 140 -7.01 8.07 1.21
C VAL A 140 -7.00 7.19 2.47
N SER A 141 -6.63 5.91 2.33
CA SER A 141 -6.57 4.97 3.46
C SER A 141 -5.55 5.37 4.52
N THR A 142 -4.31 5.63 4.11
CA THR A 142 -3.21 5.94 5.03
C THR A 142 -3.43 7.28 5.74
N TYR A 143 -3.90 8.31 5.04
CA TYR A 143 -4.17 9.61 5.64
C TYR A 143 -5.33 9.55 6.61
N ALA A 144 -6.45 8.93 6.22
CA ALA A 144 -7.59 8.76 7.10
C ALA A 144 -7.15 8.04 8.38
N ASN A 145 -6.59 6.83 8.27
CA ASN A 145 -6.22 6.01 9.42
C ASN A 145 -5.21 6.68 10.36
N ARG A 146 -4.27 7.45 9.82
CA ARG A 146 -3.35 8.25 10.64
C ARG A 146 -4.05 9.40 11.35
N LEU A 147 -4.89 10.15 10.64
CA LEU A 147 -5.63 11.29 11.19
C LEU A 147 -6.53 10.87 12.35
N ILE A 148 -7.24 9.75 12.20
CA ILE A 148 -8.17 9.24 13.24
C ILE A 148 -7.49 8.38 14.30
N GLN A 149 -6.15 8.25 14.24
CA GLN A 149 -5.35 7.37 15.11
C GLN A 149 -6.00 5.99 15.23
N ALA A 150 -6.27 5.37 14.09
CA ALA A 150 -6.93 4.08 14.03
C ALA A 150 -6.14 3.06 14.88
N PRO A 151 -6.79 2.37 15.83
CA PRO A 151 -6.10 1.36 16.62
C PRO A 151 -5.84 0.12 15.78
N LEU A 152 -4.74 -0.57 16.09
CA LEU A 152 -4.44 -1.87 15.52
C LEU A 152 -5.47 -2.90 16.01
N ASP A 153 -6.01 -3.69 15.09
CA ASP A 153 -6.88 -4.81 15.39
C ASP A 153 -6.07 -5.95 16.03
N GLU A 154 -6.62 -6.65 17.02
CA GLU A 154 -5.95 -7.79 17.68
C GLU A 154 -5.61 -8.89 16.67
N ALA A 155 -6.44 -9.06 15.63
CA ALA A 155 -6.17 -10.00 14.54
C ALA A 155 -4.85 -9.72 13.79
N PHE A 156 -4.32 -8.49 13.87
CA PHE A 156 -3.07 -8.07 13.24
C PHE A 156 -1.96 -7.76 14.24
N ALA A 157 -2.14 -8.06 15.53
CA ALA A 157 -1.16 -7.77 16.58
C ALA A 157 0.21 -8.41 16.30
N GLY A 158 0.25 -9.62 15.73
CA GLY A 158 1.49 -10.31 15.32
C GLY A 158 2.27 -9.62 14.19
N HIS A 159 1.68 -8.59 13.57
CA HIS A 159 2.28 -7.81 12.48
C HIS A 159 2.48 -6.34 12.85
N ALA A 160 2.38 -5.99 14.13
CA ALA A 160 2.58 -4.63 14.63
C ALA A 160 3.86 -4.00 14.03
N TRP A 161 3.79 -2.71 13.72
CA TRP A 161 4.88 -1.98 13.08
C TRP A 161 4.95 -0.57 13.66
N ASP A 162 6.16 -0.10 13.89
CA ASP A 162 6.43 1.22 14.43
C ASP A 162 7.23 2.05 13.41
N PRO A 163 6.66 3.15 12.88
CA PRO A 163 7.38 4.03 11.95
C PRO A 163 8.67 4.61 12.53
N GLU A 164 8.78 4.78 13.85
CA GLU A 164 9.96 5.37 14.49
C GLU A 164 11.17 4.44 14.44
N THR A 165 10.95 3.12 14.40
CA THR A 165 12.02 2.11 14.38
C THR A 165 12.72 1.98 13.03
N VAL A 166 12.16 2.54 11.95
CA VAL A 166 12.70 2.42 10.59
C VAL A 166 13.65 3.56 10.22
N GLY A 167 13.91 4.49 11.15
CA GLY A 167 14.71 5.68 10.89
C GLY A 167 13.93 6.67 10.04
N ALA A 168 13.65 7.85 10.59
CA ALA A 168 12.92 8.89 9.91
C ALA A 168 13.74 9.42 8.71
N ALA A 169 13.64 8.77 7.56
CA ALA A 169 13.91 9.41 6.28
C ALA A 169 12.73 10.36 6.02
N ARG A 170 12.87 11.58 6.57
CA ARG A 170 12.07 12.74 6.16
C ARG A 170 12.74 13.41 4.98
#